data_AF-A0A2N3G0A8-F1
#
_entry.id   AF-A0A2N3G0A8-F1
#
_cell.length_a   1.000
_cell.length_b   1.000
_cell.length_c   1.000
_cell.angle_alpha   90.00
_cell.angle_beta   90.00
_cell.angle_gamma   90.00
#
_symmetry.space_group_name_H-M   'P 1'
#
loop_
_entity.id
_entity.type
_entity.pdbx_description
1 polymer ?
#
loop_
_entity_poly.entity_id
_entity_poly.type
_entity_poly.pdbx_seq_one_letter_code
_entity_poly.pdbx_strand_id
1 'polypeptide(L)'
;MTAPKPAKPSIPKPGSFAAPSPAVVAAHKTHPVKVPVVEEITDEQLAAAAAFGEVADDKVWVKDGDARHEVGPAEGDAPLAKFCKEYYLLEASIERFHARLSSADLSPKAIDDNLKSLHASLEAPAVVGDLAALRTRLEKVDGEAKEVRDRLQAERKAAKEAATAEREAIVAKAEAIAAKPENKIHWKDDTAALREQLDAWKEAQRAGARIPKDVERALWKRFTVARSHFEKARKVHFAQLDKDNSEVAARKESLAAKAEKLAESTDWDATARAFKDLMGDWKNAGRGRRSVDDALWKRFQAAQDAFFEAKRQVSEAEEASLAGNVEAKESVVKDAEALLPVKDLATTKQALRVLQDKFEAAGQVPRADVGRLTKRMTAVEKAVRDAEDSAWSSRNPEIEARATGAAAQLHAAIADLEKDLAEATAAKNARKIKEIEESLEARKAWLAQIEGVVS
;
A
#
# COMPACT_ATOMS: atom_id res chain seq x y z
N MET A 1 -39.99 -28.93 41.10
CA MET A 1 -40.66 -29.98 40.29
C MET A 1 -41.38 -29.25 39.17
N THR A 2 -40.87 -29.22 37.95
CA THR A 2 -41.02 -30.30 36.94
C THR A 2 -39.91 -30.19 35.90
N ALA A 3 -39.28 -31.31 35.56
CA ALA A 3 -38.27 -31.40 34.51
C ALA A 3 -38.90 -31.28 33.11
N PRO A 4 -38.27 -30.57 32.15
CA PRO A 4 -38.75 -30.54 30.77
C PRO A 4 -38.50 -31.89 30.08
N LYS A 5 -39.53 -32.41 29.43
CA LYS A 5 -39.58 -33.68 28.72
C LYS A 5 -38.66 -33.66 27.49
N PRO A 6 -37.89 -34.73 27.19
CA PRO A 6 -37.02 -34.75 26.02
C PRO A 6 -37.84 -34.83 24.72
N ALA A 7 -37.53 -33.97 23.77
CA ALA A 7 -38.09 -34.00 22.42
C ALA A 7 -37.65 -35.26 21.67
N LYS A 8 -38.60 -35.96 21.04
CA LYS A 8 -38.30 -37.14 20.20
C LYS A 8 -37.48 -36.72 18.97
N PRO A 9 -36.49 -37.52 18.52
CA PRO A 9 -35.78 -37.25 17.28
C PRO A 9 -36.74 -37.39 16.10
N SER A 10 -36.82 -36.36 15.25
CA SER A 10 -37.56 -36.44 13.99
C SER A 10 -36.84 -37.38 13.04
N ILE A 11 -37.53 -38.44 12.63
CA ILE A 11 -37.08 -39.32 11.54
C ILE A 11 -37.01 -38.45 10.26
N PRO A 12 -35.86 -38.35 9.57
CA PRO A 12 -35.83 -37.65 8.29
C PRO A 12 -36.72 -38.41 7.31
N LYS A 13 -37.72 -37.72 6.74
CA LYS A 13 -38.53 -38.27 5.64
C LYS A 13 -37.58 -38.63 4.50
N PRO A 14 -37.68 -39.83 3.90
CA PRO A 14 -36.93 -40.13 2.69
C PRO A 14 -37.31 -39.09 1.64
N GLY A 15 -36.30 -38.37 1.14
CA GLY A 15 -36.48 -37.44 0.04
C GLY A 15 -37.17 -38.15 -1.11
N SER A 16 -38.15 -37.50 -1.74
CA SER A 16 -38.74 -37.99 -2.97
C SER A 16 -37.60 -38.32 -3.95
N PHE A 17 -37.46 -39.58 -4.34
CA PHE A 17 -36.65 -39.95 -5.48
C PHE A 17 -37.28 -39.27 -6.70
N ALA A 18 -36.83 -38.05 -7.01
CA ALA A 18 -37.12 -37.44 -8.28
C ALA A 18 -36.54 -38.38 -9.33
N ALA A 19 -37.40 -38.94 -10.17
CA ALA A 19 -36.96 -39.69 -11.33
C ALA A 19 -35.94 -38.82 -12.10
N PRO A 20 -34.82 -39.41 -12.56
CA PRO A 20 -33.81 -38.64 -13.27
C PRO A 20 -34.46 -37.89 -14.44
N SER A 21 -34.10 -36.60 -14.59
CA SER A 21 -34.58 -35.77 -15.69
C SER A 21 -34.30 -36.46 -17.03
N PRO A 22 -35.16 -36.32 -18.05
CA PRO A 22 -34.93 -36.88 -19.39
C PRO A 22 -33.55 -36.57 -19.95
N ALA A 23 -32.95 -35.43 -19.57
CA ALA A 23 -31.59 -35.06 -19.97
C ALA A 23 -30.49 -35.91 -19.29
N VAL A 24 -30.70 -36.36 -18.04
CA VAL A 24 -29.78 -37.25 -17.31
C VAL A 24 -29.88 -38.68 -17.86
N VAL A 25 -31.09 -39.11 -18.22
CA VAL A 25 -31.31 -40.40 -18.90
C VAL A 25 -30.73 -40.38 -20.32
N ALA A 26 -30.83 -39.27 -21.05
CA ALA A 26 -30.26 -39.11 -22.39
C ALA A 26 -28.73 -38.99 -22.41
N ALA A 27 -28.11 -38.54 -21.31
CA ALA A 27 -26.65 -38.47 -21.19
C ALA A 27 -25.99 -39.83 -20.92
N HIS A 28 -26.76 -40.82 -20.45
CA HIS A 28 -26.35 -42.21 -20.56
C HIS A 28 -26.40 -42.59 -22.04
N LYS A 29 -25.25 -42.51 -22.72
CA LYS A 29 -25.05 -43.26 -23.96
C LYS A 29 -25.24 -44.73 -23.62
N THR A 30 -26.46 -45.23 -23.74
CA THR A 30 -26.67 -46.64 -23.99
C THR A 30 -26.02 -46.88 -25.34
N HIS A 31 -24.78 -47.38 -25.34
CA HIS A 31 -24.35 -48.11 -26.52
C HIS A 31 -25.37 -49.23 -26.65
N PRO A 32 -26.17 -49.28 -27.73
CA PRO A 32 -26.99 -50.44 -27.97
C PRO A 32 -25.99 -51.57 -28.14
N VAL A 33 -25.81 -52.36 -27.08
CA VAL A 33 -25.20 -53.65 -27.19
C VAL A 33 -26.07 -54.33 -28.23
N LYS A 34 -25.53 -54.49 -29.46
CA LYS A 34 -26.03 -55.51 -30.37
C LYS A 34 -25.80 -56.80 -29.61
N VAL A 35 -26.77 -57.18 -28.78
CA VAL A 35 -26.90 -58.55 -28.33
C VAL A 35 -27.04 -59.30 -29.64
N PRO A 36 -26.08 -60.15 -30.02
CA PRO A 36 -26.33 -61.07 -31.11
C PRO A 36 -27.58 -61.82 -30.66
N VAL A 37 -28.71 -61.56 -31.32
CA VAL A 37 -29.83 -62.48 -31.28
C VAL A 37 -29.19 -63.80 -31.65
N VAL A 38 -29.23 -64.76 -30.73
CA VAL A 38 -28.75 -66.11 -31.01
C VAL A 38 -29.50 -66.51 -32.27
N GLU A 39 -28.79 -66.57 -33.40
CA GLU A 39 -29.35 -67.15 -34.62
C GLU A 39 -29.93 -68.49 -34.19
N GLU A 40 -31.20 -68.75 -34.52
CA GLU A 40 -31.82 -70.02 -34.19
C GLU A 40 -30.88 -71.12 -34.70
N ILE A 41 -30.31 -71.90 -33.77
CA ILE A 41 -29.29 -72.91 -34.09
C ILE A 41 -29.90 -73.80 -35.17
N THR A 42 -29.28 -73.80 -36.36
CA THR A 42 -29.87 -74.46 -37.52
C THR A 42 -29.74 -75.98 -37.38
N ASP A 43 -30.61 -76.73 -38.05
CA ASP A 43 -30.53 -78.19 -38.07
C ASP A 43 -29.20 -78.68 -38.67
N GLU A 44 -28.61 -77.91 -39.59
CA GLU A 44 -27.29 -78.16 -40.15
C GLU A 44 -26.17 -78.01 -39.10
N GLN A 45 -26.25 -77.00 -38.24
CA GLN A 45 -25.32 -76.79 -37.13
C GLN A 45 -25.44 -77.92 -36.09
N LEU A 46 -26.67 -78.33 -35.75
CA LEU A 46 -26.89 -79.47 -34.84
C LEU A 46 -26.35 -80.77 -35.42
N ALA A 47 -26.51 -81.00 -36.72
CA ALA A 47 -25.95 -82.16 -37.40
C ALA A 47 -24.40 -82.14 -37.42
N ALA A 48 -23.80 -80.98 -37.65
CA ALA A 48 -22.34 -80.80 -37.61
C ALA A 48 -21.76 -81.08 -36.21
N ALA A 49 -22.41 -80.57 -35.15
CA ALA A 49 -22.01 -80.85 -33.78
C ALA A 49 -22.23 -82.32 -33.39
N ALA A 50 -23.33 -82.93 -33.85
CA ALA A 50 -23.65 -84.34 -33.57
C ALA A 50 -22.63 -85.31 -34.17
N ALA A 51 -21.88 -84.92 -35.22
CA ALA A 51 -20.80 -85.73 -35.78
C ALA A 51 -19.66 -86.02 -34.77
N PHE A 52 -19.54 -85.20 -33.73
CA PHE A 52 -18.57 -85.38 -32.64
C PHE A 52 -19.13 -86.19 -31.46
N GLY A 53 -20.42 -86.54 -31.48
CA GLY A 53 -21.11 -87.29 -30.42
C GLY A 53 -21.30 -88.76 -30.75
N GLU A 54 -21.23 -89.61 -29.73
CA GLU A 54 -21.53 -91.05 -29.80
C GLU A 54 -22.41 -91.44 -28.62
N VAL A 55 -23.44 -92.25 -28.85
CA VAL A 55 -24.31 -92.77 -27.79
C VAL A 55 -23.92 -94.23 -27.54
N ALA A 56 -23.49 -94.54 -26.32
CA ALA A 56 -23.08 -95.87 -25.91
C ALA A 56 -23.47 -96.10 -24.45
N ASP A 57 -23.98 -97.29 -24.13
CA ASP A 57 -24.33 -97.73 -22.76
C ASP A 57 -25.26 -96.74 -22.01
N ASP A 58 -26.33 -96.29 -22.67
CA ASP A 58 -27.30 -95.30 -22.15
C ASP A 58 -26.67 -93.94 -21.75
N LYS A 59 -25.47 -93.65 -22.27
CA LYS A 59 -24.71 -92.41 -22.03
C LYS A 59 -24.31 -91.75 -23.34
N VAL A 60 -24.20 -90.42 -23.28
CA VAL A 60 -23.67 -89.58 -24.36
C VAL A 60 -22.19 -89.35 -24.14
N TRP A 61 -21.40 -89.63 -25.17
CA TRP A 61 -19.97 -89.42 -25.21
C TRP A 61 -19.62 -88.39 -26.29
N VAL A 62 -18.62 -87.54 -26.03
CA VAL A 62 -18.03 -86.64 -27.02
C VAL A 62 -16.62 -87.08 -27.37
N LYS A 63 -16.27 -87.02 -28.65
CA LYS A 63 -14.92 -87.25 -29.16
C LYS A 63 -14.12 -85.97 -29.08
N ASP A 64 -13.00 -86.03 -28.39
CA ASP A 64 -12.08 -84.92 -28.19
C ASP A 64 -10.67 -85.35 -28.62
N GLY A 65 -10.39 -85.23 -29.92
CA GLY A 65 -9.21 -85.85 -30.53
C GLY A 65 -9.24 -87.37 -30.37
N ASP A 66 -8.20 -87.92 -29.71
CA ASP A 66 -8.08 -89.35 -29.43
C ASP A 66 -8.78 -89.78 -28.13
N ALA A 67 -9.27 -88.82 -27.34
CA ALA A 67 -9.96 -89.08 -26.08
C ALA A 67 -11.49 -89.10 -26.24
N ARG A 68 -12.17 -89.81 -25.34
CA ARG A 68 -13.65 -89.82 -25.23
C ARG A 68 -14.03 -89.34 -23.83
N HIS A 69 -14.96 -88.38 -23.77
CA HIS A 69 -15.46 -87.85 -22.51
C HIS A 69 -16.95 -88.17 -22.34
N GLU A 70 -17.32 -88.61 -21.14
CA GLU A 70 -18.73 -88.79 -20.77
C GLU A 70 -19.36 -87.42 -20.53
N VAL A 71 -20.44 -87.13 -21.24
CA VAL A 71 -21.12 -85.82 -21.23
C VAL A 71 -22.36 -85.86 -20.34
N GLY A 72 -23.08 -86.98 -20.33
CA GLY A 72 -24.29 -87.15 -19.53
C GLY A 72 -25.15 -88.35 -19.98
N PRO A 73 -26.33 -88.56 -19.37
CA PRO A 73 -27.24 -89.65 -19.73
C PRO A 73 -27.88 -89.44 -21.10
N ALA A 74 -28.14 -90.53 -21.82
CA ALA A 74 -28.87 -90.52 -23.09
C ALA A 74 -30.38 -90.66 -22.84
N GLU A 75 -31.10 -89.54 -22.86
CA GLU A 75 -32.55 -89.49 -22.61
C GLU A 75 -33.33 -89.03 -23.87
N GLY A 76 -34.43 -89.73 -24.18
CA GLY A 76 -35.38 -89.38 -25.24
C GLY A 76 -34.99 -89.84 -26.66
N ASP A 77 -35.77 -89.43 -27.66
CA ASP A 77 -35.64 -89.88 -29.06
C ASP A 77 -34.43 -89.28 -29.80
N ALA A 78 -33.85 -88.19 -29.28
CA ALA A 78 -32.70 -87.49 -29.85
C ALA A 78 -31.70 -87.04 -28.76
N PRO A 79 -31.01 -87.98 -28.08
CA PRO A 79 -30.24 -87.71 -26.87
C PRO A 79 -29.05 -86.73 -27.06
N LEU A 80 -28.50 -86.64 -28.29
CA LEU A 80 -27.40 -85.72 -28.60
C LEU A 80 -27.84 -84.25 -28.77
N ALA A 81 -29.10 -84.00 -29.15
CA ALA A 81 -29.55 -82.67 -29.57
C ALA A 81 -29.45 -81.62 -28.45
N LYS A 82 -29.68 -82.02 -27.19
CA LYS A 82 -29.53 -81.13 -26.03
C LYS A 82 -28.07 -80.68 -25.85
N PHE A 83 -27.14 -81.63 -25.86
CA PHE A 83 -25.72 -81.35 -25.64
C PHE A 83 -25.07 -80.60 -26.82
N CYS A 84 -25.57 -80.81 -28.05
CA CYS A 84 -25.20 -79.99 -29.21
C CYS A 84 -25.70 -78.55 -29.09
N LYS A 85 -26.90 -78.32 -28.56
CA LYS A 85 -27.38 -76.96 -28.28
C LYS A 85 -26.54 -76.27 -27.20
N GLU A 86 -26.17 -77.01 -26.16
CA GLU A 86 -25.31 -76.49 -25.08
C GLU A 86 -23.90 -76.12 -25.59
N TYR A 87 -23.36 -76.83 -26.59
CA TYR A 87 -22.13 -76.45 -27.28
C TYR A 87 -22.23 -75.06 -27.93
N TYR A 88 -23.26 -74.80 -28.74
CA TYR A 88 -23.43 -73.49 -29.38
C TYR A 88 -23.77 -72.38 -28.38
N LEU A 89 -24.39 -72.70 -27.24
CA LEU A 89 -24.58 -71.75 -26.15
C LEU A 89 -23.24 -71.37 -25.49
N LEU A 90 -22.32 -72.33 -25.33
CA LEU A 90 -20.97 -72.09 -24.83
C LEU A 90 -20.14 -71.27 -25.83
N GLU A 91 -20.20 -71.60 -27.12
CA GLU A 91 -19.59 -70.81 -28.19
C GLU A 91 -20.09 -69.35 -28.16
N ALA A 92 -21.41 -69.17 -28.14
CA ALA A 92 -22.03 -67.86 -28.03
C ALA A 92 -21.65 -67.13 -26.72
N SER A 93 -21.32 -67.86 -25.65
CA SER A 93 -20.82 -67.27 -24.40
C SER A 93 -19.41 -66.72 -24.57
N ILE A 94 -18.52 -67.45 -25.25
CA ILE A 94 -17.17 -67.00 -25.61
C ILE A 94 -17.25 -65.75 -26.50
N GLU A 95 -18.11 -65.76 -27.52
CA GLU A 95 -18.28 -64.60 -28.40
C GLU A 95 -18.90 -63.39 -27.69
N ARG A 96 -19.87 -63.60 -26.80
CA ARG A 96 -20.42 -62.53 -25.96
C ARG A 96 -19.36 -61.94 -25.05
N PHE A 97 -18.49 -62.76 -24.46
CA PHE A 97 -17.38 -62.29 -23.66
C PHE A 97 -16.40 -61.47 -24.50
N HIS A 98 -15.99 -61.98 -25.67
CA HIS A 98 -15.12 -61.28 -26.61
C HIS A 98 -15.71 -59.92 -27.06
N ALA A 99 -17.00 -59.88 -27.39
CA ALA A 99 -17.69 -58.63 -27.72
C ALA A 99 -17.67 -57.61 -26.57
N ARG A 100 -17.81 -58.07 -25.31
CA ARG A 100 -17.72 -57.22 -24.11
C ARG A 100 -16.31 -56.74 -23.79
N LEU A 101 -15.28 -57.49 -24.20
CA LEU A 101 -13.89 -57.00 -24.14
C LEU A 101 -13.68 -55.82 -25.10
N SER A 102 -14.30 -55.89 -26.27
CA SER A 102 -14.23 -54.85 -27.30
C SER A 102 -14.98 -53.57 -26.93
N SER A 103 -16.07 -53.68 -26.16
CA SER A 103 -16.82 -52.51 -25.65
C SER A 103 -16.22 -51.89 -24.38
N ALA A 104 -15.17 -52.50 -23.80
CA ALA A 104 -14.50 -52.07 -22.57
C ALA A 104 -15.43 -51.94 -21.34
N ASP A 105 -16.55 -52.67 -21.33
CA ASP A 105 -17.55 -52.64 -20.24
C ASP A 105 -17.15 -53.48 -19.01
N LEU A 106 -15.95 -54.08 -19.03
CA LEU A 106 -15.49 -55.04 -18.03
C LEU A 106 -14.39 -54.47 -17.14
N SER A 107 -14.48 -54.75 -15.84
CA SER A 107 -13.37 -54.52 -14.92
C SER A 107 -12.31 -55.61 -15.06
N PRO A 108 -11.02 -55.36 -14.73
CA PRO A 108 -9.96 -56.38 -14.75
C PRO A 108 -10.34 -57.66 -13.99
N LYS A 109 -10.95 -57.52 -12.81
CA LYS A 109 -11.43 -58.65 -12.02
C LYS A 109 -12.52 -59.44 -12.75
N ALA A 110 -13.45 -58.74 -13.41
CA ALA A 110 -14.52 -59.40 -14.16
C ALA A 110 -13.97 -60.14 -15.39
N ILE A 111 -12.90 -59.63 -16.02
CA ILE A 111 -12.19 -60.33 -17.09
C ILE A 111 -11.61 -61.65 -16.55
N ASP A 112 -10.86 -61.59 -15.45
CA ASP A 112 -10.26 -62.77 -14.81
C ASP A 112 -11.32 -63.81 -14.37
N ASP A 113 -12.42 -63.34 -13.75
CA ASP A 113 -13.51 -64.22 -13.29
C ASP A 113 -14.25 -64.90 -14.48
N ASN A 114 -14.45 -64.21 -15.61
CA ASN A 114 -15.07 -64.79 -16.80
C ASN A 114 -14.14 -65.80 -17.49
N LEU A 115 -12.85 -65.48 -17.66
CA LEU A 115 -11.87 -66.41 -18.21
C LEU A 115 -11.79 -67.69 -17.38
N LYS A 116 -11.73 -67.56 -16.04
CA LYS A 116 -11.74 -68.70 -15.13
C LYS A 116 -12.98 -69.58 -15.32
N SER A 117 -14.17 -68.97 -15.46
CA SER A 117 -15.40 -69.72 -15.70
C SER A 117 -15.40 -70.43 -17.05
N LEU A 118 -14.97 -69.75 -18.13
CA LEU A 118 -14.93 -70.33 -19.47
C LEU A 118 -13.91 -71.46 -19.57
N HIS A 119 -12.75 -71.32 -18.92
CA HIS A 119 -11.74 -72.37 -18.85
C HIS A 119 -12.28 -73.60 -18.10
N ALA A 120 -12.91 -73.40 -16.93
CA ALA A 120 -13.52 -74.50 -16.17
C ALA A 120 -14.62 -75.24 -16.97
N SER A 121 -15.40 -74.52 -17.78
CA SER A 121 -16.41 -75.13 -18.65
C SER A 121 -15.81 -75.96 -19.80
N LEU A 122 -14.57 -75.72 -20.22
CA LEU A 122 -13.87 -76.51 -21.25
C LEU A 122 -12.93 -77.60 -20.71
N GLU A 123 -12.60 -77.57 -19.41
CA GLU A 123 -11.85 -78.64 -18.72
C GLU A 123 -12.71 -79.90 -18.49
N ALA A 124 -13.99 -79.72 -18.18
CA ALA A 124 -14.97 -80.81 -18.04
C ALA A 124 -16.22 -80.51 -18.90
N PRO A 125 -16.13 -80.64 -20.23
CA PRO A 125 -17.19 -80.20 -21.13
C PRO A 125 -18.38 -81.15 -21.07
N ALA A 126 -19.49 -80.67 -20.49
CA ALA A 126 -20.79 -81.32 -20.58
C ALA A 126 -21.53 -80.93 -21.88
N VAL A 127 -20.82 -80.88 -23.02
CA VAL A 127 -21.37 -80.51 -24.33
C VAL A 127 -20.86 -81.43 -25.45
N VAL A 128 -21.56 -81.50 -26.58
CA VAL A 128 -21.17 -82.28 -27.77
C VAL A 128 -20.95 -81.35 -28.95
N GLY A 129 -19.73 -81.35 -29.52
CA GLY A 129 -19.35 -80.53 -30.68
C GLY A 129 -17.83 -80.47 -30.87
N ASP A 130 -17.33 -79.54 -31.69
CA ASP A 130 -15.90 -79.36 -31.93
C ASP A 130 -15.21 -78.64 -30.77
N LEU A 131 -14.86 -79.42 -29.74
CA LEU A 131 -14.18 -78.90 -28.54
C LEU A 131 -12.79 -78.33 -28.85
N ALA A 132 -12.10 -78.82 -29.89
CA ALA A 132 -10.80 -78.32 -30.30
C ALA A 132 -10.91 -76.91 -30.90
N ALA A 133 -11.94 -76.66 -31.71
CA ALA A 133 -12.25 -75.32 -32.22
C ALA A 133 -12.59 -74.34 -31.09
N LEU A 134 -13.41 -74.74 -30.10
CA LEU A 134 -13.73 -73.89 -28.95
C LEU A 134 -12.51 -73.54 -28.11
N ARG A 135 -11.61 -74.51 -27.84
CA ARG A 135 -10.37 -74.25 -27.10
C ARG A 135 -9.46 -73.29 -27.85
N THR A 136 -9.30 -73.48 -29.16
CA THR A 136 -8.51 -72.58 -30.02
C THR A 136 -9.11 -71.17 -30.01
N ARG A 137 -10.44 -71.04 -30.06
CA ARG A 137 -11.11 -69.74 -30.00
C ARG A 137 -10.93 -69.09 -28.64
N LEU A 138 -11.09 -69.85 -27.55
CA LEU A 138 -10.90 -69.34 -26.20
C LEU A 138 -9.47 -68.88 -25.98
N GLU A 139 -8.45 -69.61 -26.44
CA GLU A 139 -7.04 -69.21 -26.34
C GLU A 139 -6.77 -67.85 -27.00
N LYS A 140 -7.36 -67.60 -28.18
CA LYS A 140 -7.28 -66.29 -28.82
C LYS A 140 -7.92 -65.20 -27.98
N VAL A 141 -9.14 -65.43 -27.48
CA VAL A 141 -9.86 -64.49 -26.61
C VAL A 141 -9.11 -64.28 -25.30
N ASP A 142 -8.39 -65.27 -24.81
CA ASP A 142 -7.59 -65.24 -23.58
C ASP A 142 -6.39 -64.29 -23.73
N GLY A 143 -5.74 -64.29 -24.90
CA GLY A 143 -4.71 -63.32 -25.27
C GLY A 143 -5.25 -61.89 -25.32
N GLU A 144 -6.34 -61.67 -26.06
CA GLU A 144 -7.00 -60.36 -26.18
C GLU A 144 -7.50 -59.84 -24.82
N ALA A 145 -8.04 -60.73 -23.99
CA ALA A 145 -8.50 -60.42 -22.64
C ALA A 145 -7.35 -59.96 -21.73
N LYS A 146 -6.19 -60.61 -21.80
CA LYS A 146 -4.98 -60.22 -21.04
C LYS A 146 -4.51 -58.82 -21.46
N GLU A 147 -4.46 -58.53 -22.75
CA GLU A 147 -4.09 -57.19 -23.26
C GLU A 147 -5.06 -56.10 -22.78
N VAL A 148 -6.37 -56.35 -22.88
CA VAL A 148 -7.41 -55.41 -22.41
C VAL A 148 -7.31 -55.21 -20.90
N ARG A 149 -7.13 -56.29 -20.14
CA ARG A 149 -6.97 -56.25 -18.68
C ARG A 149 -5.75 -55.42 -18.28
N ASP A 150 -4.60 -55.67 -18.91
CA ASP A 150 -3.34 -55.01 -18.58
C ASP A 150 -3.41 -53.52 -18.94
N ARG A 151 -4.04 -53.17 -20.07
CA ARG A 151 -4.34 -51.78 -20.44
C ARG A 151 -5.21 -51.08 -19.40
N LEU A 152 -6.34 -51.69 -18.99
CA LEU A 152 -7.24 -51.11 -17.99
C LEU A 152 -6.56 -50.96 -16.61
N GLN A 153 -5.70 -51.90 -16.23
CA GLN A 153 -4.90 -51.78 -15.00
C GLN A 153 -3.89 -50.64 -15.10
N ALA A 154 -3.20 -50.52 -16.24
CA ALA A 154 -2.24 -49.44 -16.50
C ALA A 154 -2.93 -48.06 -16.47
N GLU A 155 -4.10 -47.92 -17.12
CA GLU A 155 -4.89 -46.69 -17.11
C GLU A 155 -5.34 -46.30 -15.70
N ARG A 156 -5.83 -47.26 -14.90
CA ARG A 156 -6.22 -47.02 -13.50
C ARG A 156 -5.03 -46.62 -12.64
N LYS A 157 -3.87 -47.26 -12.83
CA LYS A 157 -2.64 -46.92 -12.14
C LYS A 157 -2.19 -45.50 -12.51
N ALA A 158 -2.15 -45.17 -13.80
CA ALA A 158 -1.80 -43.84 -14.29
C ALA A 158 -2.76 -42.77 -13.78
N ALA A 159 -4.07 -43.02 -13.79
CA ALA A 159 -5.07 -42.08 -13.26
C ALA A 159 -4.88 -41.81 -11.76
N LYS A 160 -4.52 -42.85 -10.99
CA LYS A 160 -4.22 -42.74 -9.56
C LYS A 160 -2.92 -41.98 -9.29
N GLU A 161 -1.89 -42.21 -10.09
CA GLU A 161 -0.62 -41.49 -10.02
C GLU A 161 -0.82 -40.01 -10.37
N ALA A 162 -1.55 -39.71 -11.45
CA ALA A 162 -1.91 -38.35 -11.84
C ALA A 162 -2.72 -37.64 -10.74
N ALA A 163 -3.73 -38.31 -10.17
CA ALA A 163 -4.53 -37.74 -9.08
C ALA A 163 -3.76 -37.60 -7.75
N THR A 164 -2.66 -38.33 -7.58
CA THR A 164 -1.73 -38.14 -6.45
C THR A 164 -0.85 -36.93 -6.71
N ALA A 165 -0.28 -36.81 -7.91
CA ALA A 165 0.55 -35.69 -8.32
C ALA A 165 -0.21 -34.35 -8.32
N GLU A 166 -1.46 -34.34 -8.78
CA GLU A 166 -2.33 -33.15 -8.73
C GLU A 166 -2.54 -32.68 -7.29
N ARG A 167 -2.90 -33.60 -6.38
CA ARG A 167 -3.10 -33.28 -4.96
C ARG A 167 -1.81 -32.85 -4.27
N GLU A 168 -0.68 -33.48 -4.59
CA GLU A 168 0.65 -33.04 -4.14
C GLU A 168 0.95 -31.61 -4.61
N ALA A 169 0.64 -31.26 -5.87
CA ALA A 169 0.85 -29.92 -6.40
C ALA A 169 0.01 -28.85 -5.67
N ILE A 170 -1.23 -29.18 -5.29
CA ILE A 170 -2.09 -28.31 -4.48
C ILE A 170 -1.46 -28.08 -3.09
N VAL A 171 -0.98 -29.15 -2.45
CA VAL A 171 -0.30 -29.08 -1.15
C VAL A 171 0.98 -28.24 -1.25
N ALA A 172 1.81 -28.48 -2.27
CA ALA A 172 3.05 -27.77 -2.49
C ALA A 172 2.82 -26.26 -2.71
N LYS A 173 1.77 -25.87 -3.44
CA LYS A 173 1.37 -24.46 -3.59
C LYS A 173 0.97 -23.84 -2.25
N ALA A 174 0.20 -24.55 -1.43
CA ALA A 174 -0.17 -24.07 -0.09
C ALA A 174 1.05 -23.93 0.84
N GLU A 175 1.98 -24.89 0.79
CA GLU A 175 3.26 -24.83 1.51
C GLU A 175 4.12 -23.66 1.04
N ALA A 176 4.19 -23.42 -0.26
CA ALA A 176 4.93 -22.27 -0.81
C ALA A 176 4.36 -20.93 -0.37
N ILE A 177 3.03 -20.79 -0.29
CA ILE A 177 2.37 -19.58 0.26
C ILE A 177 2.72 -19.43 1.74
N ALA A 178 2.64 -20.52 2.52
CA ALA A 178 2.91 -20.51 3.95
C ALA A 178 4.40 -20.27 4.30
N ALA A 179 5.32 -20.57 3.38
CA ALA A 179 6.76 -20.40 3.54
C ALA A 179 7.28 -19.02 3.09
N LYS A 180 6.44 -18.15 2.54
CA LYS A 180 6.84 -16.78 2.16
C LYS A 180 7.35 -16.01 3.40
N PRO A 181 8.47 -15.28 3.30
CA PRO A 181 8.92 -14.44 4.40
C PRO A 181 7.93 -13.29 4.62
N GLU A 182 7.74 -12.86 5.88
CA GLU A 182 6.68 -11.94 6.28
C GLU A 182 6.65 -10.63 5.46
N ASN A 183 7.83 -10.10 5.11
CA ASN A 183 7.97 -8.90 4.30
C ASN A 183 7.55 -9.05 2.82
N LYS A 184 7.34 -10.28 2.33
CA LYS A 184 6.86 -10.58 0.97
C LYS A 184 5.45 -11.16 0.96
N ILE A 185 4.81 -11.32 2.13
CA ILE A 185 3.44 -11.83 2.20
C ILE A 185 2.48 -10.72 1.81
N HIS A 186 1.65 -10.99 0.81
CA HIS A 186 0.54 -10.12 0.45
C HIS A 186 -0.73 -10.64 1.11
N TRP A 187 -0.95 -10.27 2.37
CA TRP A 187 -1.94 -10.93 3.25
C TRP A 187 -3.34 -11.11 2.65
N LYS A 188 -3.82 -10.16 1.85
CA LYS A 188 -5.13 -10.25 1.19
C LYS A 188 -5.13 -11.31 0.09
N ASP A 189 -4.16 -11.24 -0.82
CA ASP A 189 -4.12 -12.06 -2.02
C ASP A 189 -3.63 -13.48 -1.71
N ASP A 190 -2.65 -13.62 -0.82
CA ASP A 190 -2.16 -14.93 -0.37
C ASP A 190 -3.23 -15.70 0.42
N THR A 191 -4.08 -15.01 1.18
CA THR A 191 -5.26 -15.64 1.81
C THR A 191 -6.25 -16.12 0.75
N ALA A 192 -6.48 -15.34 -0.32
CA ALA A 192 -7.37 -15.74 -1.40
C ALA A 192 -6.80 -16.95 -2.16
N ALA A 193 -5.52 -16.95 -2.50
CA ALA A 193 -4.83 -18.06 -3.15
C ALA A 193 -4.87 -19.34 -2.30
N LEU A 194 -4.72 -19.23 -0.98
CA LEU A 194 -4.81 -20.38 -0.06
C LEU A 194 -6.24 -20.96 0.02
N ARG A 195 -7.27 -20.11 -0.09
CA ARG A 195 -8.67 -20.56 -0.20
C ARG A 195 -8.92 -21.28 -1.52
N GLU A 196 -8.38 -20.75 -2.62
CA GLU A 196 -8.45 -21.40 -3.92
C GLU A 196 -7.81 -22.79 -3.89
N GLN A 197 -6.67 -22.97 -3.21
CA GLN A 197 -6.07 -24.30 -3.06
C GLN A 197 -6.95 -25.27 -2.24
N LEU A 198 -7.68 -24.77 -1.24
CA LEU A 198 -8.64 -25.59 -0.51
C LEU A 198 -9.81 -26.03 -1.40
N ASP A 199 -10.29 -25.15 -2.27
CA ASP A 199 -11.38 -25.48 -3.19
C ASP A 199 -10.90 -26.43 -4.30
N ALA A 200 -9.70 -26.21 -4.85
CA ALA A 200 -9.04 -27.15 -5.75
C ALA A 200 -8.88 -28.54 -5.12
N TRP A 201 -8.50 -28.61 -3.84
CA TRP A 201 -8.43 -29.88 -3.10
C TRP A 201 -9.79 -30.60 -3.05
N LYS A 202 -10.87 -29.88 -2.74
CA LYS A 202 -12.24 -30.46 -2.70
C LYS A 202 -12.68 -30.96 -4.07
N GLU A 203 -12.40 -30.21 -5.12
CA GLU A 203 -12.75 -30.62 -6.48
C GLU A 203 -11.93 -31.84 -6.93
N ALA A 204 -10.63 -31.88 -6.63
CA ALA A 204 -9.80 -33.07 -6.86
C ALA A 204 -10.31 -34.29 -6.09
N GLN A 205 -10.89 -34.13 -4.89
CA GLN A 205 -11.53 -35.22 -4.14
C GLN A 205 -12.85 -35.70 -4.78
N ARG A 206 -13.63 -34.79 -5.38
CA ARG A 206 -14.95 -35.10 -5.96
C ARG A 206 -14.85 -35.70 -7.36
N ALA A 207 -14.03 -35.10 -8.22
CA ALA A 207 -13.95 -35.42 -9.64
C ALA A 207 -12.76 -36.31 -10.01
N GLY A 208 -11.71 -36.34 -9.17
CA GLY A 208 -10.48 -37.08 -9.46
C GLY A 208 -10.54 -38.58 -9.11
N ALA A 209 -9.57 -39.34 -9.63
CA ALA A 209 -9.40 -40.74 -9.25
C ALA A 209 -9.14 -40.89 -7.74
N ARG A 210 -9.65 -42.00 -7.17
CA ARG A 210 -9.46 -42.34 -5.76
C ARG A 210 -8.02 -42.78 -5.52
N ILE A 211 -7.36 -42.11 -4.57
CA ILE A 211 -6.01 -42.44 -4.12
C ILE A 211 -6.05 -43.26 -2.81
N PRO A 212 -4.93 -43.88 -2.38
CA PRO A 212 -4.90 -44.60 -1.12
C PRO A 212 -5.18 -43.63 0.03
N LYS A 213 -6.01 -44.08 0.99
CA LYS A 213 -6.42 -43.26 2.14
C LYS A 213 -5.23 -42.77 2.97
N ASP A 214 -4.14 -43.55 3.04
CA ASP A 214 -2.94 -43.17 3.80
C ASP A 214 -2.20 -42.00 3.16
N VAL A 215 -2.05 -42.04 1.83
CA VAL A 215 -1.45 -40.96 1.05
C VAL A 215 -2.30 -39.70 1.17
N GLU A 216 -3.62 -39.82 0.99
CA GLU A 216 -4.54 -38.70 1.12
C GLU A 216 -4.50 -38.05 2.51
N ARG A 217 -4.48 -38.87 3.58
CA ARG A 217 -4.36 -38.39 4.96
C ARG A 217 -3.03 -37.65 5.19
N ALA A 218 -1.92 -38.16 4.66
CA ALA A 218 -0.62 -37.51 4.78
C ALA A 218 -0.58 -36.15 4.06
N LEU A 219 -1.10 -36.10 2.83
CA LEU A 219 -1.22 -34.85 2.05
C LEU A 219 -2.12 -33.83 2.74
N TRP A 220 -3.27 -34.26 3.25
CA TRP A 220 -4.19 -33.39 3.97
C TRP A 220 -3.57 -32.84 5.27
N LYS A 221 -2.80 -33.66 6.00
CA LYS A 221 -2.06 -33.21 7.18
C LYS A 221 -1.07 -32.10 6.82
N ARG A 222 -0.30 -32.26 5.74
CA ARG A 222 0.63 -31.22 5.26
C ARG A 222 -0.10 -29.93 4.90
N PHE A 223 -1.18 -30.04 4.12
CA PHE A 223 -2.02 -28.89 3.75
C PHE A 223 -2.55 -28.12 4.98
N THR A 224 -3.11 -28.84 5.94
CA THR A 224 -3.69 -28.23 7.15
C THR A 224 -2.63 -27.59 8.05
N VAL A 225 -1.43 -28.17 8.13
CA VAL A 225 -0.30 -27.57 8.84
C VAL A 225 0.14 -26.27 8.16
N ALA A 226 0.35 -26.28 6.84
CA ALA A 226 0.73 -25.10 6.07
C ALA A 226 -0.30 -23.96 6.25
N ARG A 227 -1.59 -24.28 6.12
CA ARG A 227 -2.67 -23.32 6.32
C ARG A 227 -2.71 -22.79 7.76
N SER A 228 -2.56 -23.65 8.75
CA SER A 228 -2.59 -23.24 10.16
C SER A 228 -1.40 -22.33 10.50
N HIS A 229 -0.23 -22.59 9.93
CA HIS A 229 0.94 -21.73 10.07
C HIS A 229 0.68 -20.34 9.51
N PHE A 230 0.18 -20.26 8.26
CA PHE A 230 -0.16 -19.00 7.61
C PHE A 230 -1.20 -18.18 8.39
N GLU A 231 -2.28 -18.83 8.86
CA GLU A 231 -3.34 -18.14 9.64
C GLU A 231 -2.82 -17.62 11.00
N LYS A 232 -1.93 -18.36 11.65
CA LYS A 232 -1.29 -17.89 12.89
C LYS A 232 -0.42 -16.66 12.63
N ALA A 233 0.43 -16.71 11.61
CA ALA A 233 1.28 -15.58 11.23
C ALA A 233 0.41 -14.35 10.87
N ARG A 234 -0.66 -14.55 10.10
CA ARG A 234 -1.63 -13.51 9.76
C ARG A 234 -2.24 -12.86 10.99
N LYS A 235 -2.70 -13.66 11.95
CA LYS A 235 -3.30 -13.16 13.18
C LYS A 235 -2.30 -12.34 14.00
N VAL A 236 -1.06 -12.81 14.13
CA VAL A 236 0.00 -12.08 14.85
C VAL A 236 0.31 -10.76 14.15
N HIS A 237 0.47 -10.75 12.83
CA HIS A 237 0.77 -9.55 12.06
C HIS A 237 -0.31 -8.47 12.22
N PHE A 238 -1.59 -8.82 12.03
CA PHE A 238 -2.67 -7.85 12.18
C PHE A 238 -2.88 -7.41 13.63
N ALA A 239 -2.63 -8.28 14.61
CA ALA A 239 -2.65 -7.88 16.02
C ALA A 239 -1.53 -6.88 16.35
N GLN A 240 -0.33 -7.07 15.81
CA GLN A 240 0.78 -6.13 15.97
C GLN A 240 0.48 -4.79 15.29
N LEU A 241 -0.03 -4.82 14.04
CA LEU A 241 -0.45 -3.62 13.33
C LEU A 241 -1.55 -2.86 14.07
N ASP A 242 -2.52 -3.56 14.66
CA ASP A 242 -3.57 -2.94 15.47
C ASP A 242 -3.02 -2.32 16.74
N LYS A 243 -2.08 -3.01 17.41
CA LYS A 243 -1.38 -2.48 18.59
C LYS A 243 -0.62 -1.21 18.23
N ASP A 244 0.23 -1.23 17.20
CA ASP A 244 1.03 -0.08 16.77
C ASP A 244 0.13 1.12 16.42
N ASN A 245 -0.95 0.88 15.67
CA ASN A 245 -1.93 1.90 15.34
C ASN A 245 -2.63 2.48 16.58
N SER A 246 -2.94 1.63 17.58
CA SER A 246 -3.57 2.07 18.82
C SER A 246 -2.63 2.92 19.69
N GLU A 247 -1.33 2.59 19.70
CA GLU A 247 -0.32 3.37 20.41
C GLU A 247 -0.13 4.75 19.77
N VAL A 248 -0.09 4.83 18.43
CA VAL A 248 -0.05 6.11 17.69
C VAL A 248 -1.31 6.93 17.97
N ALA A 249 -2.48 6.32 17.92
CA ALA A 249 -3.75 6.98 18.20
C ALA A 249 -3.79 7.53 19.64
N ALA A 250 -3.35 6.76 20.64
CA ALA A 250 -3.29 7.21 22.02
C ALA A 250 -2.33 8.39 22.22
N ARG A 251 -1.17 8.39 21.56
CA ARG A 251 -0.23 9.53 21.58
C ARG A 251 -0.88 10.78 20.97
N LYS A 252 -1.50 10.65 19.79
CA LYS A 252 -2.18 11.77 19.11
C LYS A 252 -3.40 12.29 19.87
N GLU A 253 -4.17 11.41 20.51
CA GLU A 253 -5.26 11.79 21.40
C GLU A 253 -4.74 12.63 22.57
N SER A 254 -3.64 12.23 23.21
CA SER A 254 -3.01 13.04 24.26
C SER A 254 -2.54 14.40 23.76
N LEU A 255 -2.01 14.49 22.54
CA LEU A 255 -1.59 15.76 21.95
C LEU A 255 -2.78 16.67 21.62
N ALA A 256 -3.86 16.11 21.06
CA ALA A 256 -5.10 16.84 20.82
C ALA A 256 -5.70 17.36 22.13
N ALA A 257 -5.77 16.54 23.18
CA ALA A 257 -6.27 16.98 24.49
C ALA A 257 -5.38 18.06 25.14
N LYS A 258 -4.06 18.03 24.93
CA LYS A 258 -3.16 19.11 25.38
C LYS A 258 -3.41 20.40 24.60
N ALA A 259 -3.58 20.31 23.28
CA ALA A 259 -3.91 21.45 22.43
C ALA A 259 -5.25 22.09 22.83
N GLU A 260 -6.28 21.28 23.08
CA GLU A 260 -7.60 21.74 23.53
C GLU A 260 -7.49 22.53 24.86
N LYS A 261 -6.67 22.09 25.82
CA LYS A 261 -6.43 22.82 27.07
C LYS A 261 -5.69 24.14 26.89
N LEU A 262 -4.83 24.23 25.88
CA LEU A 262 -4.08 25.44 25.57
C LEU A 262 -4.90 26.46 24.75
N ALA A 263 -6.01 26.03 24.14
CA ALA A 263 -6.82 26.86 23.26
C ALA A 263 -7.38 28.11 23.95
N GLU A 264 -7.68 28.02 25.25
CA GLU A 264 -8.27 29.10 26.07
C GLU A 264 -7.22 29.93 26.83
N SER A 265 -5.92 29.64 26.67
CA SER A 265 -4.84 30.34 27.37
C SER A 265 -4.64 31.75 26.83
N THR A 266 -4.49 32.73 27.73
CA THR A 266 -4.18 34.13 27.40
C THR A 266 -2.69 34.45 27.47
N ASP A 267 -1.84 33.49 27.86
CA ASP A 267 -0.38 33.63 27.77
C ASP A 267 0.06 33.40 26.31
N TRP A 268 -0.04 34.47 25.51
CA TRP A 268 0.08 34.41 24.05
C TRP A 268 1.43 33.91 23.53
N ASP A 269 2.53 34.19 24.22
CA ASP A 269 3.87 33.87 23.74
C ASP A 269 4.33 32.49 24.21
N ALA A 270 4.09 32.13 25.47
CA ALA A 270 4.41 30.79 25.95
C ALA A 270 3.53 29.74 25.27
N THR A 271 2.23 30.04 25.11
CA THR A 271 1.29 29.10 24.48
C THR A 271 1.57 28.92 22.99
N ALA A 272 1.97 29.98 22.27
CA ALA A 272 2.37 29.85 20.86
C ALA A 272 3.60 28.94 20.68
N ARG A 273 4.58 29.00 21.60
CA ARG A 273 5.72 28.07 21.61
C ARG A 273 5.27 26.64 21.91
N ALA A 274 4.39 26.46 22.90
CA ALA A 274 3.85 25.15 23.23
C ALA A 274 3.08 24.50 22.06
N PHE A 275 2.28 25.27 21.31
CA PHE A 275 1.62 24.76 20.09
C PHE A 275 2.62 24.34 19.01
N LYS A 276 3.74 25.05 18.87
CA LYS A 276 4.81 24.67 17.94
C LYS A 276 5.46 23.35 18.36
N ASP A 277 5.72 23.16 19.65
CA ASP A 277 6.30 21.92 20.18
C ASP A 277 5.33 20.74 20.01
N LEU A 278 4.04 20.95 20.31
CA LEU A 278 2.98 19.95 20.09
C LEU A 278 2.86 19.54 18.62
N MET A 279 3.03 20.49 17.68
CA MET A 279 3.07 20.19 16.25
C MET A 279 4.30 19.34 15.87
N GLY A 280 5.44 19.57 16.53
CA GLY A 280 6.62 18.73 16.41
C GLY A 280 6.34 17.29 16.88
N ASP A 281 5.79 17.16 18.08
CA ASP A 281 5.41 15.87 18.67
C ASP A 281 4.36 15.15 17.81
N TRP A 282 3.41 15.88 17.24
CA TRP A 282 2.39 15.34 16.34
C TRP A 282 3.01 14.69 15.10
N LYS A 283 3.98 15.36 14.48
CA LYS A 283 4.71 14.85 13.32
C LYS A 283 5.56 13.63 13.69
N ASN A 284 6.14 13.63 14.90
CA ASN A 284 6.97 12.53 15.41
C ASN A 284 6.16 11.32 15.90
N ALA A 285 4.87 11.49 16.21
CA ALA A 285 4.01 10.41 16.70
C ALA A 285 3.76 9.30 15.66
N GLY A 286 4.11 9.51 14.40
CA GLY A 286 3.93 8.53 13.31
C GLY A 286 2.54 8.59 12.67
N ARG A 287 2.20 7.59 11.86
CA ARG A 287 0.88 7.46 11.22
C ARG A 287 0.19 6.21 11.73
N GLY A 288 -1.07 6.36 12.12
CA GLY A 288 -1.95 5.28 12.53
C GLY A 288 -2.98 4.97 11.45
N ARG A 289 -4.16 4.52 11.89
CA ARG A 289 -5.32 4.34 11.01
C ARG A 289 -5.79 5.70 10.51
N ARG A 290 -5.82 5.88 9.19
CA ARG A 290 -6.17 7.14 8.52
C ARG A 290 -7.43 7.82 9.08
N SER A 291 -8.53 7.08 9.25
CA SER A 291 -9.78 7.65 9.75
C SER A 291 -9.67 8.22 11.17
N VAL A 292 -8.90 7.57 12.04
CA VAL A 292 -8.67 8.02 13.42
C VAL A 292 -7.74 9.22 13.40
N ASP A 293 -6.62 9.12 12.68
CA ASP A 293 -5.65 10.21 12.53
C ASP A 293 -6.31 11.49 12.00
N ASP A 294 -7.16 11.39 10.97
CA ASP A 294 -7.85 12.53 10.36
C ASP A 294 -8.81 13.20 11.35
N ALA A 295 -9.52 12.41 12.18
CA ALA A 295 -10.42 12.94 13.19
C ALA A 295 -9.66 13.66 14.31
N LEU A 296 -8.55 13.07 14.79
CA LEU A 296 -7.70 13.68 15.81
C LEU A 296 -7.02 14.94 15.29
N TRP A 297 -6.58 14.94 14.03
CA TRP A 297 -5.98 16.12 13.40
C TRP A 297 -6.96 17.28 13.34
N LYS A 298 -8.21 17.03 12.96
CA LYS A 298 -9.25 18.09 12.95
C LYS A 298 -9.47 18.70 14.34
N ARG A 299 -9.47 17.89 15.39
CA ARG A 299 -9.57 18.37 16.78
C ARG A 299 -8.37 19.24 17.17
N PHE A 300 -7.16 18.74 16.89
CA PHE A 300 -5.92 19.48 17.14
C PHE A 300 -5.90 20.82 16.41
N GLN A 301 -6.26 20.82 15.12
CA GLN A 301 -6.27 22.00 14.28
C GLN A 301 -7.34 23.01 14.76
N ALA A 302 -8.54 22.54 15.12
CA ALA A 302 -9.58 23.42 15.65
C ALA A 302 -9.13 24.13 16.94
N ALA A 303 -8.44 23.42 17.84
CA ALA A 303 -7.88 24.02 19.05
C ALA A 303 -6.77 25.06 18.75
N GLN A 304 -5.92 24.76 17.77
CA GLN A 304 -4.89 25.69 17.31
C GLN A 304 -5.52 26.95 16.68
N ASP A 305 -6.48 26.77 15.79
CA ASP A 305 -7.15 27.85 15.08
C ASP A 305 -7.89 28.77 16.07
N ALA A 306 -8.57 28.21 17.08
CA ALA A 306 -9.24 28.97 18.13
C ALA A 306 -8.27 29.88 18.92
N PHE A 307 -7.10 29.36 19.30
CA PHE A 307 -6.09 30.14 20.02
C PHE A 307 -5.53 31.30 19.18
N PHE A 308 -5.13 31.03 17.94
CA PHE A 308 -4.54 32.07 17.08
C PHE A 308 -5.57 33.09 16.62
N GLU A 309 -6.83 32.69 16.46
CA GLU A 309 -7.96 33.61 16.25
C GLU A 309 -8.14 34.54 17.45
N ALA A 310 -8.18 33.99 18.67
CA ALA A 310 -8.31 34.81 19.89
C ALA A 310 -7.13 35.78 20.05
N LYS A 311 -5.90 35.32 19.81
CA LYS A 311 -4.70 36.18 19.82
C LYS A 311 -4.81 37.31 18.79
N ARG A 312 -5.29 37.00 17.59
CA ARG A 312 -5.46 37.99 16.51
C ARG A 312 -6.49 39.04 16.91
N GLN A 313 -7.62 38.63 17.47
CA GLN A 313 -8.67 39.56 17.92
C GLN A 313 -8.17 40.51 19.01
N VAL A 314 -7.36 40.04 19.96
CA VAL A 314 -6.75 40.93 20.97
C VAL A 314 -5.78 41.92 20.33
N SER A 315 -4.92 41.46 19.42
CA SER A 315 -3.99 42.33 18.70
C SER A 315 -4.72 43.38 17.85
N GLU A 316 -5.79 42.99 17.15
CA GLU A 316 -6.61 43.89 16.34
C GLU A 316 -7.33 44.94 17.22
N ALA A 317 -7.82 44.53 18.41
CA ALA A 317 -8.46 45.45 19.36
C ALA A 317 -7.44 46.44 19.96
N GLU A 318 -6.23 46.00 20.28
CA GLU A 318 -5.14 46.87 20.72
C GLU A 318 -4.76 47.87 19.63
N GLU A 319 -4.58 47.44 18.39
CA GLU A 319 -4.28 48.32 17.26
C GLU A 319 -5.40 49.34 17.01
N ALA A 320 -6.66 48.92 17.06
CA ALA A 320 -7.81 49.82 16.92
C ALA A 320 -7.86 50.89 18.03
N SER A 321 -7.50 50.52 19.26
CA SER A 321 -7.43 51.48 20.38
C SER A 321 -6.33 52.54 20.20
N LEU A 322 -5.23 52.18 19.53
CA LEU A 322 -4.10 53.07 19.26
C LEU A 322 -4.29 53.90 17.98
N ALA A 323 -5.20 53.52 17.08
CA ALA A 323 -5.43 54.21 15.81
C ALA A 323 -5.81 55.70 16.00
N GLY A 324 -6.59 56.04 17.03
CA GLY A 324 -6.94 57.43 17.34
C GLY A 324 -5.72 58.30 17.67
N ASN A 325 -4.67 57.73 18.24
CA ASN A 325 -3.44 58.45 18.55
C ASN A 325 -2.62 58.79 17.30
N VAL A 326 -2.81 58.05 16.20
CA VAL A 326 -2.14 58.30 14.91
C VAL A 326 -2.58 59.64 14.36
N GLU A 327 -3.88 59.90 14.33
CA GLU A 327 -4.44 61.17 13.83
C GLU A 327 -3.94 62.36 14.64
N ALA A 328 -3.93 62.23 15.98
CA ALA A 328 -3.42 63.25 16.88
C ALA A 328 -1.92 63.55 16.63
N LYS A 329 -1.07 62.52 16.53
CA LYS A 329 0.35 62.71 16.23
C LYS A 329 0.59 63.23 14.81
N GLU A 330 -0.20 62.81 13.82
CA GLU A 330 -0.09 63.31 12.46
C GLU A 330 -0.39 64.80 12.36
N SER A 331 -1.39 65.28 13.11
CA SER A 331 -1.69 66.70 13.21
C SER A 331 -0.50 67.47 13.77
N VAL A 332 0.07 67.01 14.88
CA VAL A 332 1.21 67.67 15.54
C VAL A 332 2.46 67.68 14.65
N VAL A 333 2.72 66.61 13.90
CA VAL A 333 3.84 66.54 12.96
C VAL A 333 3.65 67.52 11.80
N LYS A 334 2.43 67.68 11.27
CA LYS A 334 2.14 68.68 10.23
C LYS A 334 2.37 70.11 10.75
N ASP A 335 1.93 70.39 11.97
CA ASP A 335 2.16 71.68 12.62
C ASP A 335 3.66 71.94 12.83
N ALA A 336 4.44 70.92 13.15
CA ALA A 336 5.89 71.02 13.29
C ALA A 336 6.58 71.26 11.94
N GLU A 337 6.18 70.56 10.88
CA GLU A 337 6.69 70.78 9.52
C GLU A 337 6.42 72.20 9.02
N ALA A 338 5.29 72.81 9.42
CA ALA A 338 4.94 74.19 9.08
C ALA A 338 5.84 75.24 9.75
N LEU A 339 6.66 74.87 10.74
CA LEU A 339 7.68 75.76 11.32
C LEU A 339 8.88 75.99 10.38
N LEU A 340 8.98 75.24 9.29
CA LEU A 340 10.02 75.39 8.29
C LEU A 340 9.52 76.23 7.10
N PRO A 341 10.36 77.12 6.52
CA PRO A 341 11.75 77.41 6.89
C PRO A 341 11.88 78.28 8.15
N VAL A 342 12.97 78.11 8.90
CA VAL A 342 13.24 78.83 10.17
C VAL A 342 13.52 80.31 9.88
N LYS A 343 12.63 81.21 10.32
CA LYS A 343 12.78 82.67 10.16
C LYS A 343 13.29 83.35 11.44
N ASP A 344 12.76 82.93 12.59
CA ASP A 344 13.18 83.41 13.90
C ASP A 344 13.44 82.21 14.82
N LEU A 345 14.72 82.02 15.16
CA LEU A 345 15.18 80.85 15.89
C LEU A 345 14.57 80.76 17.30
N ALA A 346 14.38 81.89 17.98
CA ALA A 346 13.90 81.90 19.36
C ALA A 346 12.43 81.46 19.44
N THR A 347 11.58 81.99 18.57
CA THR A 347 10.15 81.63 18.51
C THR A 347 9.93 80.24 17.92
N THR A 348 10.67 79.84 16.88
CA THR A 348 10.60 78.48 16.32
C THR A 348 10.96 77.42 17.36
N LYS A 349 11.96 77.65 18.21
CA LYS A 349 12.31 76.72 19.31
C LYS A 349 11.22 76.60 20.38
N GLN A 350 10.62 77.71 20.78
CA GLN A 350 9.52 77.69 21.75
C GLN A 350 8.32 76.94 21.18
N ALA A 351 7.94 77.20 19.92
CA ALA A 351 6.87 76.51 19.25
C ALA A 351 7.16 75.00 19.07
N LEU A 352 8.39 74.64 18.70
CA LEU A 352 8.79 73.24 18.55
C LEU A 352 8.69 72.48 19.87
N ARG A 353 9.13 73.06 20.99
CA ARG A 353 9.02 72.41 22.32
C ARG A 353 7.57 72.07 22.68
N VAL A 354 6.64 73.01 22.46
CA VAL A 354 5.21 72.78 22.71
C VAL A 354 4.65 71.67 21.82
N LEU A 355 5.12 71.57 20.57
CA LEU A 355 4.70 70.49 19.66
C LEU A 355 5.33 69.14 20.03
N GLN A 356 6.57 69.12 20.51
CA GLN A 356 7.20 67.91 21.05
C GLN A 356 6.42 67.38 22.27
N ASP A 357 6.05 68.27 23.20
CA ASP A 357 5.24 67.90 24.37
C ASP A 357 3.88 67.34 23.95
N LYS A 358 3.20 67.95 22.96
CA LYS A 358 1.94 67.44 22.41
C LYS A 358 2.11 66.10 21.68
N PHE A 359 3.23 65.93 20.97
CA PHE A 359 3.53 64.69 20.27
C PHE A 359 3.76 63.54 21.26
N GLU A 360 4.42 63.80 22.38
CA GLU A 360 4.59 62.83 23.47
C GLU A 360 3.27 62.56 24.19
N ALA A 361 2.51 63.61 24.52
CA ALA A 361 1.22 63.50 25.22
C ALA A 361 0.14 62.74 24.43
N ALA A 362 0.21 62.71 23.10
CA ALA A 362 -0.67 61.92 22.24
C ALA A 362 -0.52 60.40 22.41
N GLY A 363 0.44 59.92 23.21
CA GLY A 363 0.55 58.50 23.60
C GLY A 363 1.26 57.63 22.58
N GLN A 364 1.01 56.32 22.60
CA GLN A 364 1.59 55.36 21.64
C GLN A 364 0.71 55.25 20.39
N VAL A 365 1.32 54.92 19.25
CA VAL A 365 0.65 54.65 17.97
C VAL A 365 0.92 53.22 17.53
N PRO A 366 0.11 52.64 16.62
CA PRO A 366 0.37 51.33 16.04
C PRO A 366 1.79 51.25 15.49
N ARG A 367 2.41 50.07 15.62
CA ARG A 367 3.83 49.83 15.29
C ARG A 367 4.21 50.28 13.88
N ALA A 368 3.29 50.17 12.92
CA ALA A 368 3.50 50.57 11.53
C ALA A 368 3.74 52.09 11.38
N ASP A 369 3.10 52.92 12.20
CA ASP A 369 3.12 54.38 12.07
C ASP A 369 4.23 55.04 12.91
N VAL A 370 4.75 54.34 13.93
CA VAL A 370 5.82 54.85 14.81
C VAL A 370 7.00 55.39 14.00
N GLY A 371 7.50 54.59 13.05
CA GLY A 371 8.67 54.94 12.24
C GLY A 371 8.44 56.16 11.34
N ARG A 372 7.26 56.24 10.69
CA ARG A 372 6.92 57.36 9.80
C ARG A 372 6.81 58.67 10.56
N LEU A 373 6.05 58.68 11.66
CA LEU A 373 5.76 59.89 12.43
C LEU A 373 7.01 60.39 13.17
N THR A 374 7.77 59.48 13.79
CA THR A 374 9.01 59.84 14.47
C THR A 374 10.01 60.43 13.49
N LYS A 375 10.22 59.81 12.31
CA LYS A 375 11.15 60.30 11.30
C LYS A 375 10.83 61.73 10.84
N ARG A 376 9.54 62.04 10.64
CA ARG A 376 9.09 63.37 10.23
C ARG A 376 9.35 64.41 11.33
N MET A 377 9.02 64.10 12.59
CA MET A 377 9.32 64.97 13.72
C MET A 377 10.83 65.22 13.86
N THR A 378 11.65 64.17 13.82
CA THR A 378 13.11 64.28 13.92
C THR A 378 13.73 65.08 12.78
N ALA A 379 13.14 65.07 11.58
CA ALA A 379 13.60 65.90 10.47
C ALA A 379 13.41 67.40 10.76
N VAL A 380 12.29 67.78 11.35
CA VAL A 380 12.03 69.17 11.78
C VAL A 380 12.99 69.57 12.90
N GLU A 381 13.17 68.71 13.90
CA GLU A 381 14.13 68.93 15.00
C GLU A 381 15.55 69.12 14.48
N LYS A 382 15.96 68.31 13.50
CA LYS A 382 17.26 68.43 12.86
C LYS A 382 17.39 69.76 12.13
N ALA A 383 16.40 70.16 11.34
CA ALA A 383 16.43 71.43 10.62
C ALA A 383 16.53 72.65 11.55
N VAL A 384 15.85 72.61 12.71
CA VAL A 384 15.96 73.66 13.73
C VAL A 384 17.32 73.66 14.41
N ARG A 385 17.89 72.48 14.71
CA ARG A 385 19.25 72.35 15.24
C ARG A 385 20.31 72.86 14.26
N ASP A 386 20.23 72.45 13.00
CA ASP A 386 21.16 72.89 11.94
C ASP A 386 21.10 74.44 11.77
N ALA A 387 19.90 75.03 11.89
CA ALA A 387 19.72 76.49 11.87
C ALA A 387 20.31 77.20 13.11
N GLU A 388 20.21 76.59 14.29
CA GLU A 388 20.88 77.07 15.51
C GLU A 388 22.39 77.02 15.40
N ASP A 389 22.94 75.90 14.95
CA ASP A 389 24.38 75.69 14.80
C ASP A 389 24.95 76.71 13.79
N SER A 390 24.22 76.97 12.70
CA SER A 390 24.58 77.99 11.71
C SER A 390 24.54 79.41 12.29
N ALA A 391 23.54 79.72 13.13
CA ALA A 391 23.43 81.03 13.79
C ALA A 391 24.51 81.22 14.88
N TRP A 392 24.93 80.14 15.55
CA TRP A 392 26.01 80.15 16.53
C TRP A 392 27.39 80.30 15.87
N SER A 393 27.66 79.53 14.80
CA SER A 393 28.94 79.61 14.08
C SER A 393 29.17 80.98 13.46
N SER A 394 28.11 81.63 12.99
CA SER A 394 28.15 83.00 12.43
C SER A 394 28.41 84.10 13.48
N ARG A 395 28.26 83.79 14.78
CA ARG A 395 28.45 84.72 15.90
C ARG A 395 29.61 84.32 16.81
N ASN A 396 30.55 83.50 16.32
CA ASN A 396 31.66 82.96 17.12
C ASN A 396 32.66 84.06 17.53
N PRO A 397 32.69 84.49 18.81
CA PRO A 397 33.48 85.64 19.27
C PRO A 397 34.99 85.42 19.15
N GLU A 398 35.43 84.16 19.14
CA GLU A 398 36.84 83.79 19.01
C GLU A 398 37.39 84.00 17.59
N ILE A 399 36.54 83.88 16.56
CA ILE A 399 36.93 84.13 15.16
C ILE A 399 37.02 85.65 14.92
N GLU A 400 36.04 86.40 15.43
CA GLU A 400 36.04 87.87 15.40
C GLU A 400 37.21 88.48 16.19
N ALA A 401 37.55 87.93 17.36
CA ALA A 401 38.66 88.39 18.20
C ALA A 401 40.04 88.09 17.62
N ARG A 402 40.22 86.95 16.94
CA ARG A 402 41.49 86.61 16.25
C ARG A 402 41.70 87.48 15.01
N ALA A 403 40.65 87.72 14.23
CA ALA A 403 40.70 88.59 13.06
C ALA A 403 41.08 90.03 13.44
N THR A 404 40.48 90.59 14.48
CA THR A 404 40.74 91.98 14.90
C THR A 404 42.08 92.18 15.62
N GLY A 405 42.53 91.23 16.46
CA GLY A 405 43.79 91.37 17.21
C GLY A 405 45.05 91.14 16.38
N ALA A 406 45.09 90.07 15.57
CA ALA A 406 46.27 89.74 14.77
C ALA A 406 46.41 90.65 13.54
N ALA A 407 45.30 91.01 12.88
CA ALA A 407 45.34 91.94 11.75
C ALA A 407 45.76 93.35 12.19
N ALA A 408 45.28 93.84 13.34
CA ALA A 408 45.69 95.16 13.86
C ALA A 408 47.20 95.24 14.16
N GLN A 409 47.79 94.16 14.70
CA GLN A 409 49.24 94.09 14.94
C GLN A 409 50.04 94.08 13.63
N LEU A 410 49.54 93.42 12.59
CA LEU A 410 50.19 93.41 11.28
C LEU A 410 50.09 94.76 10.56
N HIS A 411 48.95 95.45 10.66
CA HIS A 411 48.81 96.81 10.16
C HIS A 411 49.80 97.78 10.83
N ALA A 412 49.94 97.71 12.15
CA ALA A 412 50.90 98.54 12.88
C ALA A 412 52.35 98.24 12.45
N ALA A 413 52.73 96.96 12.34
CA ALA A 413 54.06 96.56 11.91
C ALA A 413 54.38 96.96 10.46
N ILE A 414 53.38 96.93 9.55
CA ILE A 414 53.54 97.41 8.17
C ILE A 414 53.75 98.93 8.18
N ALA A 415 52.99 99.69 8.97
CA ALA A 415 53.14 101.14 9.06
C ALA A 415 54.52 101.56 9.61
N ASP A 416 55.03 100.85 10.62
CA ASP A 416 56.38 101.09 11.15
C ASP A 416 57.46 100.79 10.10
N LEU A 417 57.32 99.71 9.33
CA LEU A 417 58.26 99.40 8.24
C LEU A 417 58.19 100.38 7.08
N GLU A 418 57.01 100.90 6.75
CA GLU A 418 56.86 101.96 5.74
C GLU A 418 57.58 103.25 6.18
N LYS A 419 57.52 103.56 7.48
CA LYS A 419 58.28 104.68 8.06
C LYS A 419 59.79 104.41 8.04
N ASP A 420 60.22 103.23 8.46
CA ASP A 420 61.65 102.86 8.45
C ASP A 420 62.21 102.82 7.02
N LEU A 421 61.39 102.44 6.03
CA LEU A 421 61.73 102.50 4.61
C LEU A 421 61.99 103.95 4.17
N ALA A 422 61.14 104.88 4.57
CA ALA A 422 61.26 106.31 4.26
C ALA A 422 62.53 106.92 4.89
N GLU A 423 62.89 106.52 6.10
CA GLU A 423 64.12 106.96 6.77
C GLU A 423 65.37 106.33 6.10
N ALA A 424 65.32 105.05 5.73
CA ALA A 424 66.42 104.36 5.06
C ALA A 424 66.68 104.89 3.63
N THR A 425 65.62 105.28 2.90
CA THR A 425 65.72 105.95 1.60
C THR A 425 66.31 107.36 1.73
N ALA A 426 65.93 108.13 2.75
CA ALA A 426 66.53 109.43 3.04
C ALA A 426 68.04 109.32 3.37
N ALA A 427 68.45 108.28 4.09
CA ALA A 427 69.85 107.99 4.41
C ALA A 427 70.66 107.34 3.26
N LYS A 428 70.03 107.08 2.10
CA LYS A 428 70.62 106.42 0.90
C LYS A 428 71.31 105.08 1.20
N ASN A 429 70.81 104.31 2.17
CA ASN A 429 71.36 103.01 2.51
C ASN A 429 70.68 101.89 1.71
N ALA A 430 71.20 101.61 0.51
CA ALA A 430 70.62 100.66 -0.45
C ALA A 430 70.39 99.24 0.11
N ARG A 431 71.24 98.78 1.03
CA ARG A 431 71.10 97.44 1.63
C ARG A 431 69.89 97.36 2.57
N LYS A 432 69.69 98.40 3.38
CA LYS A 432 68.63 98.44 4.39
C LYS A 432 67.24 98.65 3.77
N ILE A 433 67.16 99.39 2.66
CA ILE A 433 65.91 99.59 1.89
C ILE A 433 65.38 98.25 1.38
N LYS A 434 66.23 97.46 0.72
CA LYS A 434 65.84 96.16 0.15
C LYS A 434 65.33 95.17 1.21
N GLU A 435 66.00 95.15 2.37
CA GLU A 435 65.63 94.28 3.50
C GLU A 435 64.27 94.67 4.10
N ILE A 436 63.97 95.97 4.21
CA ILE A 436 62.68 96.48 4.68
C ILE A 436 61.59 96.19 3.64
N GLU A 437 61.84 96.39 2.34
CA GLU A 437 60.90 96.08 1.25
C GLU A 437 60.46 94.60 1.26
N GLU A 438 61.41 93.67 1.32
CA GLU A 438 61.11 92.23 1.40
C GLU A 438 60.30 91.88 2.67
N SER A 439 60.64 92.52 3.78
CA SER A 439 59.97 92.38 5.07
C SER A 439 58.53 92.93 5.08
N LEU A 440 58.26 93.92 4.25
CA LEU A 440 56.98 94.61 4.12
C LEU A 440 56.04 93.79 3.22
N GLU A 441 56.55 93.28 2.10
CA GLU A 441 55.84 92.34 1.22
C GLU A 441 55.42 91.07 1.95
N ALA A 442 56.33 90.47 2.74
CA ALA A 442 56.00 89.28 3.53
C ALA A 442 54.87 89.53 4.54
N ARG A 443 54.86 90.70 5.20
CA ARG A 443 53.80 91.07 6.16
C ARG A 443 52.48 91.41 5.47
N LYS A 444 52.50 92.05 4.30
CA LYS A 444 51.30 92.31 3.47
C LYS A 444 50.67 91.00 2.96
N ALA A 445 51.47 90.03 2.53
CA ALA A 445 50.97 88.71 2.12
C ALA A 445 50.33 87.94 3.29
N TRP A 446 50.91 88.04 4.49
CA TRP A 446 50.36 87.37 5.67
C TRP A 446 49.05 88.02 6.16
N LEU A 447 48.94 89.34 6.07
CA LEU A 447 47.68 90.07 6.33
C LEU A 447 46.55 89.59 5.40
N ALA A 448 46.81 89.52 4.08
CA ALA A 448 45.82 89.05 3.10
C ALA A 448 45.35 87.60 3.36
N GLN A 449 46.24 86.74 3.87
CA GLN A 449 45.88 85.37 4.22
C GLN A 449 45.00 85.29 5.47
N ILE A 450 45.19 86.17 6.45
CA ILE A 450 44.35 86.23 7.66
C ILE A 450 42.97 86.81 7.32
N GLU A 451 42.90 87.86 6.50
CA GLU A 451 41.62 88.46 6.08
C GLU A 451 40.83 87.54 5.13
N GLY A 452 41.51 86.78 4.26
CA GLY A 452 40.88 85.83 3.34
C GLY A 452 40.32 84.55 3.98
N VAL A 453 40.68 84.24 5.24
CA VAL A 453 40.13 83.10 6.01
C VAL A 453 38.85 83.49 6.78
N VAL A 454 38.51 84.79 6.80
CA VAL A 454 37.38 85.35 7.56
C VAL A 454 36.14 85.61 6.67
N SER A 455 36.23 85.40 5.36
CA SER A 455 35.07 85.36 4.42
C SER A 455 34.64 83.93 4.15
#